data_AF-U2JJ81-F1
#
_entry.id   AF-U2JJ81-F1
#
_cell.length_a   1.000
_cell.length_b   1.000
_cell.length_c   1.000
_cell.angle_alpha   90.00
_cell.angle_beta   90.00
_cell.angle_gamma   90.00
#
_symmetry.space_group_name_H-M   'P 1'
#
loop_
_entity.id
_entity.type
_entity.pdbx_description
1 polymer ?
#
loop_
_entity_poly.entity_id
_entity_poly.type
_entity_poly.pdbx_seq_one_letter_code
_entity_poly.pdbx_strand_id
1 'polypeptide(L)'
;MMNILKKIQNWYWSLRLYVILDPADNSVTLSKKLFSHIRKYSDTAEKAVVFVFCVSDSGLFAFIPNPNIEKPTQLCDIQYNDKYKCIGFETLTPSVGRIFYDYNLPAESKCKLSVSVKETNNKLYYQIDKPSKHE
;
A
#
# COMPACT_ATOMS: atom_id res chain seq x y z
N MET A 1 28.53 1.95 11.81
CA MET A 1 28.36 0.68 11.06
C MET A 1 26.89 0.20 11.00
N MET A 2 26.15 0.16 12.13
CA MET A 2 24.71 -0.20 12.15
C MET A 2 23.81 0.64 11.24
N ASN A 3 24.10 1.92 11.02
CA ASN A 3 23.27 2.79 10.19
C ASN A 3 23.36 2.50 8.68
N ILE A 4 24.52 2.02 8.19
CA ILE A 4 24.68 1.67 6.77
C ILE A 4 24.00 0.33 6.46
N LEU A 5 24.17 -0.66 7.35
CA LEU A 5 23.49 -1.95 7.22
C LEU A 5 21.97 -1.80 7.25
N LYS A 6 21.43 -0.99 8.16
CA LYS A 6 19.99 -0.66 8.18
C LYS A 6 19.53 0.05 6.92
N LYS A 7 20.32 0.99 6.37
CA LYS A 7 20.00 1.66 5.10
C LYS A 7 19.95 0.67 3.92
N ILE A 8 20.93 -0.22 3.81
CA ILE A 8 20.99 -1.26 2.77
C ILE A 8 19.81 -2.22 2.92
N GLN A 9 19.51 -2.64 4.16
CA GLN A 9 18.37 -3.50 4.44
C GLN A 9 17.05 -2.83 4.04
N ASN A 10 16.85 -1.56 4.41
CA ASN A 10 15.66 -0.79 4.05
C ASN A 10 15.53 -0.60 2.54
N TRP A 11 16.62 -0.32 1.83
CA TRP A 11 16.64 -0.26 0.37
C TRP A 11 16.29 -1.61 -0.27
N TYR A 12 16.84 -2.70 0.24
CA TYR A 12 16.48 -4.03 -0.24
C TYR A 12 15.00 -4.37 0.01
N TRP A 13 14.46 -3.95 1.15
CA TRP A 13 13.02 -4.09 1.44
C TRP A 13 12.17 -3.21 0.52
N SER A 14 12.58 -1.97 0.24
CA SER A 14 11.82 -1.07 -0.64
C SER A 14 11.75 -1.56 -2.08
N LEU A 15 12.75 -2.34 -2.53
CA LEU A 15 12.71 -3.04 -3.82
C LEU A 15 11.68 -4.18 -3.86
N ARG A 16 11.34 -4.75 -2.71
CA ARG A 16 10.50 -5.95 -2.59
C ARG A 16 9.09 -5.67 -2.10
N LEU A 17 8.92 -4.68 -1.23
CA LEU A 17 7.64 -4.21 -0.71
C LEU A 17 7.25 -2.99 -1.52
N TYR A 18 6.36 -3.20 -2.48
CA TYR A 18 5.90 -2.15 -3.36
C TYR A 18 4.47 -2.43 -3.79
N VAL A 19 3.82 -1.37 -4.26
CA VAL A 19 2.57 -1.42 -5.00
C VAL A 19 2.78 -0.91 -6.41
N ILE A 20 1.96 -1.37 -7.34
CA ILE A 20 1.77 -0.74 -8.64
C ILE A 20 0.39 -0.11 -8.60
N LEU A 21 0.36 1.21 -8.75
CA LEU A 21 -0.87 1.99 -8.78
C LEU A 21 -1.25 2.30 -10.22
N ASP A 22 -2.52 2.12 -10.56
CA ASP A 22 -3.09 2.50 -11.85
C ASP A 22 -4.28 3.46 -11.62
N PRO A 23 -4.17 4.73 -12.07
CA PRO A 23 -5.22 5.71 -11.86
C PRO A 23 -6.43 5.50 -12.78
N ALA A 24 -6.29 4.75 -13.88
CA ALA A 24 -7.37 4.56 -14.85
C ALA A 24 -8.49 3.66 -14.32
N ASP A 25 -8.14 2.68 -13.47
CA ASP A 25 -9.07 1.72 -12.87
C ASP A 25 -9.11 1.80 -11.34
N ASN A 26 -8.44 2.79 -10.75
CA ASN A 26 -8.26 2.93 -9.30
C ASN A 26 -7.69 1.68 -8.62
N SER A 27 -6.88 0.91 -9.35
CA SER A 27 -6.33 -0.35 -8.85
C SER A 27 -4.98 -0.18 -8.16
N VAL A 28 -4.79 -1.00 -7.13
CA VAL A 28 -3.56 -1.14 -6.37
C VAL A 28 -3.14 -2.60 -6.45
N THR A 29 -2.09 -2.89 -7.21
CA THR A 29 -1.50 -4.24 -7.28
C THR A 29 -0.39 -4.38 -6.24
N LEU A 30 -0.47 -5.42 -5.42
CA LEU A 30 0.52 -5.73 -4.38
C LEU A 30 1.67 -6.58 -4.95
N SER A 31 2.90 -6.28 -4.54
CA SER A 31 4.01 -7.21 -4.79
C SER A 31 3.77 -8.53 -4.04
N LYS A 32 4.28 -9.65 -4.58
CA LYS A 32 4.17 -10.98 -3.93
C LYS A 32 4.71 -10.98 -2.49
N LYS A 33 5.79 -10.23 -2.25
CA LYS A 33 6.42 -10.12 -0.93
C LYS A 33 5.60 -9.27 0.03
N LEU A 34 5.00 -8.18 -0.45
CA LEU A 34 4.08 -7.37 0.33
C LEU A 34 2.83 -8.16 0.72
N PHE A 35 2.22 -8.86 -0.23
CA PHE A 35 1.07 -9.72 0.07
C PHE A 35 1.42 -10.84 1.07
N SER A 36 2.57 -11.50 0.89
CA SER A 36 3.03 -12.53 1.84
C SER A 36 3.26 -11.95 3.25
N HIS A 37 3.80 -10.73 3.33
CA HIS A 37 3.99 -10.03 4.60
C HIS A 37 2.64 -9.69 5.25
N ILE A 38 1.71 -9.10 4.50
CA ILE A 38 0.35 -8.81 4.97
C ILE A 38 -0.28 -10.09 5.53
N ARG A 39 -0.30 -11.17 4.75
CA ARG A 39 -0.88 -12.46 5.17
C ARG A 39 -0.27 -13.04 6.44
N LYS A 40 1.03 -12.82 6.68
CA LYS A 40 1.73 -13.32 7.87
C LYS A 40 1.34 -12.57 9.15
N TYR A 41 1.04 -11.27 9.04
CA TYR A 41 0.84 -10.37 10.18
C TYR A 41 -0.59 -9.85 10.32
N SER A 42 -1.48 -10.16 9.37
CA SER A 42 -2.91 -9.91 9.51
C SER A 42 -3.57 -11.03 10.28
N ASP A 43 -4.51 -10.68 11.17
CA ASP A 43 -5.40 -11.67 11.78
C ASP A 43 -6.13 -12.49 10.71
N THR A 44 -6.38 -13.76 11.01
CA THR A 44 -7.14 -14.67 10.14
C THR A 44 -8.60 -14.26 10.12
N ALA A 45 -8.92 -13.25 9.32
CA ALA A 45 -10.29 -12.88 8.99
C ALA A 45 -10.82 -13.74 7.83
N GLU A 46 -12.13 -14.00 7.81
CA GLU A 46 -12.78 -14.72 6.71
C GLU A 46 -12.66 -13.98 5.37
N LYS A 47 -12.65 -12.64 5.41
CA LYS A 47 -12.49 -11.77 4.25
C LYS A 47 -11.23 -10.93 4.39
N ALA A 48 -10.38 -10.95 3.35
CA ALA A 48 -9.21 -10.09 3.28
C ALA A 48 -9.61 -8.72 2.73
N VAL A 49 -9.68 -7.72 3.62
CA VAL A 49 -10.06 -6.35 3.26
C VAL A 49 -9.01 -5.37 3.74
N VAL A 50 -8.95 -4.19 3.13
CA VAL A 50 -8.12 -3.08 3.59
C VAL A 50 -8.94 -1.80 3.73
N PHE A 51 -8.57 -0.97 4.70
CA PHE A 51 -8.99 0.43 4.75
C PHE A 51 -7.84 1.31 4.27
N VAL A 52 -8.11 2.19 3.32
CA VAL A 52 -7.13 3.13 2.76
C VAL A 52 -7.37 4.52 3.36
N PHE A 53 -6.31 5.22 3.75
CA PHE A 53 -6.39 6.50 4.44
C PHE A 53 -5.19 7.39 4.16
N CYS A 54 -5.32 8.68 4.46
CA CYS A 54 -4.21 9.63 4.49
C CYS A 54 -3.71 9.79 5.93
N VAL A 55 -2.40 9.68 6.13
CA VAL A 55 -1.74 9.87 7.43
C VAL A 55 -1.62 11.37 7.69
N SER A 56 -2.33 11.87 8.70
CA SER A 56 -2.49 13.31 8.98
C SER A 56 -1.16 14.06 9.09
N ASP A 57 -0.15 13.49 9.75
CA ASP A 57 1.11 14.19 10.03
C ASP A 57 2.02 14.30 8.79
N SER A 58 1.94 13.34 7.88
CA SER A 58 2.84 13.26 6.71
C SER A 58 2.16 13.60 5.38
N GLY A 59 0.83 13.59 5.34
CA GLY A 59 0.06 13.70 4.09
C GLY A 59 0.29 12.53 3.14
N LEU A 60 0.85 11.41 3.63
CA LEU A 60 1.10 10.21 2.84
C LEU A 60 -0.09 9.26 2.92
N PHE A 61 -0.32 8.52 1.86
CA PHE A 61 -1.37 7.51 1.81
C PHE A 61 -0.88 6.20 2.40
N ALA A 62 -1.79 5.50 3.06
CA ALA A 62 -1.53 4.22 3.67
C ALA A 62 -2.76 3.33 3.62
N PHE A 63 -2.57 2.04 3.86
CA PHE A 63 -3.66 1.11 4.07
C PHE A 63 -3.40 0.18 5.24
N ILE A 64 -4.47 -0.23 5.90
CA ILE A 64 -4.45 -1.17 7.03
C ILE A 64 -5.32 -2.39 6.69
N PRO A 65 -4.78 -3.63 6.74
CA PRO A 65 -5.56 -4.84 6.53
C PRO A 65 -6.46 -5.15 7.71
N ASN A 66 -7.66 -5.67 7.43
CA ASN A 66 -8.65 -6.16 8.40
C ASN A 66 -8.78 -5.26 9.65
N PRO A 67 -9.00 -3.94 9.48
CA PRO A 67 -9.07 -3.05 10.62
C PRO A 67 -10.37 -3.29 11.40
N ASN A 68 -10.32 -3.06 12.70
CA ASN A 68 -11.51 -3.11 13.54
C ASN A 68 -12.14 -1.72 13.58
N ILE A 69 -13.01 -1.42 12.60
CA ILE A 69 -13.68 -0.13 12.47
C ILE A 69 -15.18 -0.36 12.61
N GLU A 70 -15.77 0.18 13.68
CA GLU A 70 -17.22 0.06 13.95
C GLU A 70 -18.06 1.03 13.11
N LYS A 71 -17.45 2.12 12.66
CA LYS A 71 -18.14 3.15 11.86
C LYS A 71 -18.35 2.65 10.43
N PRO A 72 -19.48 3.01 9.79
CA PRO A 72 -19.70 2.74 8.36
C PRO A 72 -18.58 3.39 7.52
N THR A 73 -17.67 2.56 7.02
CA THR A 73 -16.49 2.96 6.26
C THR A 73 -16.37 2.07 5.02
N GLN A 74 -15.93 2.65 3.90
CA GLN A 74 -15.61 1.88 2.72
C GLN A 74 -14.35 1.05 2.98
N LEU A 75 -14.47 -0.27 2.86
CA LEU A 75 -13.36 -1.21 2.84
C LEU A 75 -13.15 -1.72 1.42
N CYS A 76 -11.91 -1.98 1.07
CA CYS A 76 -11.49 -2.46 -0.23
C CYS A 76 -11.17 -3.96 -0.13
N ASP A 77 -11.79 -4.78 -0.97
CA ASP A 77 -11.52 -6.21 -0.99
C ASP A 77 -10.17 -6.49 -1.64
N ILE A 78 -9.32 -7.27 -0.95
CA ILE A 78 -8.13 -7.84 -1.60
C ILE A 78 -8.59 -9.01 -2.47
N GLN A 79 -8.38 -8.89 -3.77
CA GLN A 79 -8.84 -9.83 -4.78
C GLN A 79 -7.70 -10.28 -5.68
N TYR A 80 -7.79 -11.54 -6.13
CA TYR A 80 -6.88 -12.08 -7.13
C TYR A 80 -7.50 -11.92 -8.53
N ASN A 81 -6.76 -11.30 -9.44
CA ASN A 81 -7.14 -11.19 -10.84
C ASN A 81 -6.57 -12.38 -11.62
N ASP A 82 -7.44 -13.29 -12.03
CA ASP A 82 -7.05 -14.50 -12.75
C ASP A 82 -6.46 -14.24 -14.15
N LYS A 83 -6.92 -13.17 -14.82
CA LYS A 83 -6.45 -12.84 -16.18
C LYS A 83 -5.00 -12.34 -16.16
N TYR A 84 -4.68 -11.48 -15.20
CA TYR A 84 -3.35 -10.84 -15.10
C TYR A 84 -2.44 -11.52 -14.06
N LYS A 85 -2.94 -12.54 -13.36
CA LYS A 85 -2.21 -13.31 -12.33
C LYS A 85 -1.60 -12.41 -11.25
N CYS A 86 -2.35 -11.39 -10.85
CA CYS A 86 -1.94 -10.42 -9.84
C CYS A 86 -2.95 -10.36 -8.68
N ILE A 87 -2.50 -9.86 -7.53
CA ILE A 87 -3.34 -9.66 -6.35
C ILE A 87 -3.31 -8.19 -5.96
N GLY A 88 -4.46 -7.64 -5.62
CA GLY A 88 -4.60 -6.22 -5.40
C GLY A 88 -5.96 -5.86 -4.83
N PHE A 89 -6.28 -4.59 -4.83
CA PHE A 89 -7.59 -4.06 -4.45
C PHE A 89 -7.87 -2.79 -5.26
N GLU A 90 -9.14 -2.43 -5.36
CA GLU A 90 -9.59 -1.13 -5.90
C GLU A 90 -9.90 -0.18 -4.74
N THR A 91 -9.53 1.10 -4.86
CA THR A 91 -9.85 2.09 -3.83
C THR A 91 -10.40 3.39 -4.42
N LEU A 92 -11.52 3.86 -3.87
CA LEU A 92 -12.17 5.11 -4.27
C LEU A 92 -12.10 6.19 -3.18
N THR A 93 -11.78 5.80 -1.95
CA THR A 93 -11.74 6.71 -0.79
C THR A 93 -10.54 6.40 0.11
N PRO A 94 -9.39 7.09 -0.08
CA PRO A 94 -9.05 7.96 -1.20
C PRO A 94 -8.82 7.17 -2.50
N SER A 95 -9.16 7.76 -3.64
CA SER A 95 -8.94 7.14 -4.95
C SER A 95 -7.46 7.11 -5.34
N VAL A 96 -7.07 6.20 -6.24
CA VAL A 96 -5.70 6.21 -6.79
C VAL A 96 -5.42 7.52 -7.53
N GLY A 97 -6.41 8.07 -8.23
CA GLY A 97 -6.30 9.40 -8.83
C GLY A 97 -5.95 10.50 -7.81
N ARG A 98 -6.51 10.44 -6.60
CA ARG A 98 -6.15 11.37 -5.52
C ARG A 98 -4.71 11.18 -5.05
N ILE A 99 -4.26 9.93 -4.94
CA ILE A 99 -2.85 9.62 -4.61
C ILE A 99 -1.92 10.23 -5.67
N PHE A 100 -2.24 10.06 -6.95
CA PHE A 100 -1.46 10.59 -8.07
C PHE A 100 -1.35 12.10 -8.03
N TYR A 101 -2.48 12.78 -7.81
CA TYR A 101 -2.52 14.24 -7.71
C TYR A 101 -1.64 14.75 -6.54
N ASP A 102 -1.83 14.22 -5.33
CA ASP A 102 -1.10 14.66 -4.14
C ASP A 102 0.40 14.28 -4.17
N TYR A 103 0.77 13.25 -4.94
CA TYR A 103 2.16 12.80 -5.12
C TYR A 103 2.81 13.41 -6.37
N ASN A 104 2.06 14.19 -7.17
CA ASN A 104 2.50 14.78 -8.44
C ASN A 104 3.04 13.73 -9.42
N LEU A 105 2.27 12.65 -9.62
CA LEU A 105 2.59 11.55 -10.52
C LEU A 105 1.94 11.73 -11.90
N PRO A 106 2.53 11.16 -12.98
CA PRO A 106 1.95 11.22 -14.32
C PRO A 106 0.64 10.43 -14.41
N ALA A 107 -0.47 11.11 -14.70
CA ALA A 107 -1.82 10.52 -14.74
C ALA A 107 -2.02 9.46 -15.83
N GLU A 108 -1.22 9.50 -16.90
CA GLU A 108 -1.37 8.62 -18.07
C GLU A 108 -0.69 7.25 -17.91
N SER A 109 -0.05 6.98 -16.77
CA SER A 109 0.78 5.79 -16.60
C SER A 109 0.69 5.18 -15.22
N LYS A 110 0.89 3.86 -15.14
CA LYS A 110 1.00 3.14 -13.88
C LYS A 110 2.30 3.49 -13.17
N CYS A 111 2.26 3.65 -11.86
CA CYS A 111 3.44 3.97 -11.06
C CYS A 111 3.74 2.87 -10.03
N LYS A 112 5.00 2.42 -9.99
CA LYS A 112 5.50 1.54 -8.93
C LYS A 112 5.99 2.39 -7.76
N LEU A 113 5.41 2.21 -6.57
CA LEU A 113 5.80 2.92 -5.36
C LEU A 113 6.21 1.94 -4.26
N SER A 114 7.29 2.28 -3.55
CA SER A 114 7.72 1.52 -2.39
C SER A 114 6.70 1.61 -1.26
N VAL A 115 6.66 0.58 -0.43
CA VAL A 115 5.80 0.52 0.75
C VAL A 115 6.64 0.37 2.00
N SER A 116 6.47 1.33 2.91
CA SER A 116 7.02 1.28 4.26
C SER A 116 6.04 0.62 5.21
N VAL A 117 6.50 -0.39 5.94
CA VAL A 117 5.72 -1.00 7.04
C VAL A 117 5.85 -0.12 8.28
N LYS A 118 4.72 0.28 8.84
CA LYS A 118 4.61 1.12 10.03
C LYS A 118 3.69 0.45 11.05
N GLU A 119 3.74 0.93 12.28
CA GLU A 119 2.96 0.37 13.39
C GLU A 119 2.21 1.49 14.11
N THR A 120 0.96 1.23 14.48
CA THR A 120 0.12 2.09 15.32
C THR A 120 -0.78 1.22 16.19
N ASN A 121 -0.84 1.49 17.50
CA ASN A 121 -1.65 0.71 18.45
C ASN A 121 -1.50 -0.81 18.29
N ASN A 122 -0.26 -1.30 18.16
CA ASN A 122 0.09 -2.71 17.91
C ASN A 122 -0.48 -3.32 16.62
N LYS A 123 -0.92 -2.49 15.67
CA LYS A 123 -1.36 -2.91 14.33
C LYS A 123 -0.42 -2.36 13.27
N LEU A 124 -0.10 -3.20 12.30
CA LEU A 124 0.69 -2.78 11.15
C LEU A 124 -0.18 -2.06 10.13
N TYR A 125 0.35 -0.96 9.61
CA TYR A 125 -0.17 -0.29 8.42
C TYR A 125 0.94 -0.12 7.38
N TYR A 126 0.52 0.01 6.13
CA TYR A 126 1.40 -0.02 4.96
C TYR A 126 1.33 1.34 4.30
N GLN A 127 2.35 2.16 4.52
CA GLN A 127 2.47 3.49 3.93
C GLN A 127 3.00 3.37 2.51
N ILE A 128 2.31 4.01 1.56
CA ILE A 128 2.76 4.14 0.18
C ILE A 128 3.69 5.34 0.12
N ASP A 129 4.97 5.11 -0.14
CA ASP A 129 5.98 6.16 -0.11
C ASP A 129 5.90 7.01 -1.38
N LYS A 130 6.13 8.33 -1.23
CA LYS A 130 6.34 9.21 -2.38
C LYS A 130 7.59 8.76 -3.14
N PRO A 131 7.61 8.85 -4.48
CA PRO A 131 8.83 8.58 -5.23
C PRO A 131 9.92 9.55 -4.76
N SER A 132 11.11 9.02 -4.49
CA SER A 132 12.27 9.86 -4.24
C SER A 132 12.60 10.63 -5.53
N LYS A 133 12.87 11.94 -5.43
CA LYS A 133 13.28 12.80 -6.57
C LYS A 133 14.63 12.40 -7.22
N HIS A 134 15.13 11.21 -6.93
CA HIS A 134 16.43 10.71 -7.36
C HIS A 134 16.27 9.31 -7.97
N GLU A 135 15.52 9.22 -9.06
CA GLU A 135 15.71 8.23 -10.14
C GLU A 135 15.40 8.91 -11.47
#